data_AF-A0A916ZXP6-F1
#
_entry.id   AF-A0A916ZXP6-F1
#
_cell.length_a   1.000
_cell.length_b   1.000
_cell.length_c   1.000
_cell.angle_alpha   90.00
_cell.angle_beta   90.00
_cell.angle_gamma   90.00
#
_symmetry.space_group_name_H-M   'P 1'
#
loop_
_entity.id
_entity.type
_entity.pdbx_description
1 polymer ?
#
loop_
_entity_poly.entity_id
_entity_poly.type
_entity_poly.pdbx_seq_one_letter_code
_entity_poly.pdbx_strand_id
1 'polypeptide(L)'
;MSDTNKATAAEKAAPSVDLADTLGNPIGVTVRLKGAKETVDAEEGETKEHLRLRTIAKNIAGVSTMEVDGEPWTFSQERALALLQSHPHFADQIEAGIKKG
;
A
#
# COMPACT_ATOMS: atom_id res chain seq x y z
N MET A 1 -27.17 33.97 -15.54
CA MET A 1 -25.90 34.00 -14.78
C MET A 1 -26.20 33.39 -13.42
N SER A 2 -25.63 32.22 -13.14
CA SER A 2 -25.72 31.56 -11.84
C SER A 2 -24.28 31.22 -11.44
N ASP A 3 -23.74 32.02 -10.55
CA ASP A 3 -22.46 31.80 -9.90
C ASP A 3 -22.50 30.59 -8.96
N THR A 4 -21.29 30.12 -8.66
CA THR A 4 -20.91 29.39 -7.43
C THR A 4 -20.75 27.87 -7.58
N ASN A 5 -19.65 27.51 -8.25
CA ASN A 5 -18.48 26.89 -7.63
C ASN A 5 -18.76 26.13 -6.31
N LYS A 6 -18.73 24.79 -6.36
CA LYS A 6 -18.35 23.98 -5.21
C LYS A 6 -17.26 23.04 -5.66
N ALA A 7 -16.02 23.50 -5.47
CA ALA A 7 -14.83 22.69 -5.48
C ALA A 7 -15.14 21.36 -4.79
N THR A 8 -15.08 20.28 -5.57
CA THR A 8 -14.95 18.94 -5.04
C THR A 8 -13.83 18.99 -4.01
N ALA A 9 -14.19 18.68 -2.76
CA ALA A 9 -13.24 18.57 -1.67
C ALA A 9 -12.01 17.84 -2.21
N ALA A 10 -10.84 18.44 -2.06
CA ALA A 10 -9.57 17.80 -2.36
C ALA A 10 -9.64 16.41 -1.74
N GLU A 11 -9.85 15.40 -2.58
CA GLU A 11 -9.86 14.01 -2.19
C GLU A 11 -8.47 13.81 -1.63
N LYS A 12 -8.37 13.79 -0.29
CA LYS A 12 -7.11 13.74 0.43
C LYS A 12 -6.39 12.53 -0.17
N ALA A 13 -5.33 12.79 -0.95
CA ALA A 13 -4.73 11.78 -1.80
C ALA A 13 -4.49 10.54 -0.94
N ALA A 14 -5.01 9.39 -1.38
CA ALA A 14 -4.92 8.16 -0.61
C ALA A 14 -3.45 7.93 -0.23
N PRO A 15 -3.14 7.64 1.04
CA PRO A 15 -1.76 7.48 1.49
C PRO A 15 -1.07 6.43 0.63
N SER A 16 0.17 6.70 0.19
CA SER A 16 0.93 5.80 -0.66
C SER A 16 2.34 5.58 -0.13
N VAL A 17 2.92 4.44 -0.47
CA VAL A 17 4.28 4.05 -0.11
C VAL A 17 5.03 3.67 -1.37
N ASP A 18 6.07 4.42 -1.68
CA ASP A 18 7.03 4.04 -2.73
C ASP A 18 8.04 3.07 -2.13
N LEU A 19 8.12 1.88 -2.71
CA LEU A 19 9.04 0.84 -2.28
C LEU A 19 10.43 1.13 -2.81
N ALA A 20 11.41 0.91 -1.94
CA ALA A 20 12.82 0.98 -2.22
C ALA A 20 13.51 -0.35 -1.89
N ASP A 21 14.59 -0.67 -2.60
CA ASP A 21 15.46 -1.80 -2.29
C ASP A 21 16.16 -1.63 -0.93
N THR A 22 16.97 -2.61 -0.53
CA THR A 22 17.72 -2.56 0.75
C THR A 22 18.78 -1.47 0.81
N LEU A 23 19.14 -0.86 -0.33
CA LEU A 23 20.07 0.25 -0.44
C LEU A 23 19.35 1.62 -0.46
N GLY A 24 18.01 1.61 -0.47
CA GLY A 24 17.18 2.82 -0.52
C GLY A 24 16.90 3.33 -1.94
N ASN A 25 17.23 2.57 -2.98
CA ASN A 25 16.91 2.97 -4.36
C ASN A 25 15.44 2.64 -4.67
N PRO A 26 14.68 3.55 -5.30
CA PRO A 26 13.30 3.27 -5.68
C PRO A 26 13.27 2.13 -6.71
N ILE A 27 12.38 1.16 -6.49
CA ILE A 27 12.18 0.03 -7.42
C ILE A 27 11.01 0.27 -8.38
N GLY A 28 10.49 1.50 -8.42
CA GLY A 28 9.31 1.85 -9.20
C GLY A 28 8.09 1.06 -8.74
N VAL A 29 7.84 0.88 -7.45
CA VAL A 29 6.57 0.27 -6.98
C VAL A 29 5.94 1.17 -5.95
N THR A 30 4.74 1.65 -6.24
CA THR A 30 3.92 2.46 -5.33
C THR A 30 2.73 1.64 -4.85
N VAL A 31 2.66 1.43 -3.53
CA VAL A 31 1.54 0.77 -2.87
C VAL A 31 0.59 1.83 -2.35
N ARG A 32 -0.64 1.83 -2.86
CA ARG A 32 -1.71 2.68 -2.32
C ARG A 32 -2.31 2.03 -1.08
N LEU A 33 -2.49 2.81 -0.04
CA LEU A 33 -3.09 2.39 1.22
C LEU A 33 -4.51 2.92 1.32
N LYS A 34 -5.34 2.20 2.07
CA LYS A 34 -6.66 2.68 2.45
C LYS A 34 -6.50 3.89 3.36
N GLY A 35 -7.38 4.88 3.22
CA GLY A 35 -7.38 6.07 4.07
C GLY A 35 -7.81 5.80 5.53
N ALA A 36 -8.48 4.68 5.79
CA ALA A 36 -8.82 4.22 7.13
C ALA A 36 -7.99 2.97 7.46
N LYS A 37 -7.30 3.01 8.61
CA LYS A 37 -6.53 1.87 9.10
C LYS A 37 -7.46 0.77 9.59
N GLU A 38 -7.25 -0.44 9.09
CA GLU A 38 -7.96 -1.64 9.51
C GLU A 38 -7.04 -2.55 10.34
N THR A 39 -7.59 -3.16 11.39
CA THR A 39 -6.91 -4.20 12.17
C THR A 39 -7.52 -5.56 11.83
N VAL A 40 -6.69 -6.60 11.83
CA VAL A 40 -7.11 -7.99 11.62
C VAL A 40 -6.88 -8.74 12.92
N ASP A 41 -7.86 -9.54 13.34
CA ASP A 41 -7.75 -10.38 14.52
C ASP A 41 -6.87 -11.60 14.24
N ALA A 42 -6.10 -12.02 15.23
CA ALA A 42 -5.27 -13.21 15.16
C ALA A 42 -6.11 -14.48 15.07
N GLU A 43 -5.78 -15.37 14.16
CA GLU A 43 -6.40 -16.69 14.06
C GLU A 43 -5.69 -17.72 14.95
N GLU A 44 -6.41 -18.78 15.35
CA GLU A 44 -5.86 -19.84 16.19
C GLU A 44 -4.71 -20.56 15.46
N GLY A 45 -3.54 -20.65 16.12
CA GLY A 45 -2.33 -21.25 15.54
C GLY A 45 -1.59 -20.37 14.52
N GLU A 46 -2.04 -19.12 14.31
CA GLU A 46 -1.41 -18.21 13.37
C GLU A 46 -0.07 -17.66 13.89
N THR A 47 0.93 -17.62 13.01
CA THR A 47 2.23 -17.01 13.35
C THR A 47 2.12 -15.49 13.34
N LYS A 48 2.95 -14.82 14.15
CA LYS A 48 3.01 -13.34 14.19
C LYS A 48 3.27 -12.73 12.81
N GLU A 49 4.10 -13.37 12.01
CA GLU A 49 4.42 -12.92 10.65
C GLU A 49 3.21 -13.04 9.71
N HIS A 50 2.42 -14.10 9.84
CA HIS A 50 1.24 -14.27 9.00
C HIS A 50 0.15 -13.23 9.34
N LEU A 51 -0.10 -13.00 10.63
CA LEU A 51 -1.00 -11.93 11.09
C LEU A 51 -0.54 -10.55 10.59
N ARG A 52 0.76 -10.29 10.64
CA ARG A 52 1.37 -9.06 10.15
C ARG A 52 1.11 -8.86 8.65
N LEU A 53 1.40 -9.86 7.82
CA LEU A 53 1.18 -9.80 6.38
C LEU A 53 -0.29 -9.61 6.03
N ARG A 54 -1.21 -10.28 6.74
CA ARG A 54 -2.66 -10.09 6.54
C ARG A 54 -3.13 -8.70 6.94
N THR A 55 -2.59 -8.15 8.03
CA THR A 55 -2.88 -6.77 8.43
C THR A 55 -2.42 -5.80 7.35
N ILE A 56 -1.21 -5.97 6.81
CA ILE A 56 -0.71 -5.18 5.68
C ILE A 56 -1.64 -5.34 4.47
N ALA A 57 -1.97 -6.57 4.08
CA ALA A 57 -2.85 -6.89 2.97
C ALA A 57 -4.19 -6.15 3.06
N LYS A 58 -4.78 -6.13 4.26
CA LYS A 58 -6.08 -5.50 4.52
C LYS A 58 -6.04 -3.99 4.37
N ASN A 59 -4.88 -3.36 4.58
CA ASN A 59 -4.68 -1.92 4.48
C ASN A 59 -4.23 -1.46 3.08
N ILE A 60 -3.90 -2.37 2.16
CA ILE A 60 -3.61 -2.03 0.76
C ILE A 60 -4.92 -1.75 0.03
N ALA A 61 -4.99 -0.61 -0.66
CA ALA A 61 -6.14 -0.20 -1.45
C ALA A 61 -6.09 -0.82 -2.85
N GLY A 62 -6.68 -2.00 -3.02
CA GLY A 62 -7.11 -2.63 -4.29
C GLY A 62 -6.04 -2.92 -5.35
N VAL A 63 -5.32 -1.90 -5.78
CA VAL A 63 -4.34 -1.90 -6.88
C VAL A 63 -3.06 -1.19 -6.45
N SER A 64 -1.93 -1.84 -6.69
CA SER A 64 -0.60 -1.22 -6.56
C SER A 64 -0.07 -0.91 -7.96
N THR A 65 0.70 0.16 -8.09
CA THR A 65 1.28 0.59 -9.37
C THR A 65 2.77 0.30 -9.37
N MET A 66 3.30 -0.21 -10.47
CA MET A 66 4.72 -0.46 -10.70
C MET A 66 5.15 0.34 -11.92
N GLU A 67 6.11 1.21 -11.81
CA GLU A 67 6.77 1.89 -12.91
C GLU A 67 7.75 0.93 -13.60
N VAL A 68 7.51 0.64 -14.88
CA VAL A 68 8.39 -0.15 -15.75
C VAL A 68 8.75 0.72 -16.94
N ASP A 69 10.04 1.00 -17.13
CA ASP A 69 10.54 1.89 -18.19
C ASP A 69 9.89 3.29 -18.21
N GLY A 70 9.49 3.80 -17.04
CA GLY A 70 8.81 5.09 -16.91
C GLY A 70 7.29 5.04 -17.06
N GLU A 71 6.71 3.87 -17.30
CA GLU A 71 5.27 3.69 -17.45
C GLU A 71 4.63 2.99 -16.24
N PRO A 72 3.51 3.50 -15.69
CA PRO A 72 2.85 2.87 -14.54
C PRO A 72 1.99 1.67 -14.96
N TRP A 73 2.40 0.49 -14.52
CA TRP A 73 1.70 -0.78 -14.61
C TRP A 73 0.92 -1.08 -13.34
N THR A 74 -0.38 -1.37 -13.47
CA THR A 74 -1.20 -1.72 -12.32
C THR A 74 -1.24 -3.24 -12.11
N PHE A 75 -1.06 -3.71 -10.88
CA PHE A 75 -1.13 -5.14 -10.55
C PHE A 75 -2.10 -5.44 -9.41
N SER A 76 -2.58 -6.68 -9.37
CA SER A 76 -3.55 -7.15 -8.39
C SER A 76 -2.97 -7.20 -6.97
N GLN A 77 -3.84 -7.13 -5.97
CA GLN A 77 -3.48 -7.31 -4.56
C GLN A 77 -2.72 -8.63 -4.31
N GLU A 78 -3.08 -9.71 -5.01
CA GLU A 78 -2.39 -11.01 -4.90
C GLU A 78 -0.92 -10.92 -5.32
N ARG A 79 -0.62 -10.22 -6.43
CA ARG A 79 0.77 -10.00 -6.87
C ARG A 79 1.53 -9.11 -5.89
N ALA A 80 0.88 -8.13 -5.28
CA ALA A 80 1.48 -7.32 -4.21
C ALA A 80 1.86 -8.18 -3.01
N LEU A 81 0.98 -9.11 -2.61
CA LEU A 81 1.26 -10.01 -1.50
C LEU A 81 2.39 -10.99 -1.81
N ALA A 82 2.45 -11.54 -3.02
CA ALA A 82 3.55 -12.39 -3.43
C ALA A 82 4.91 -11.66 -3.39
N LEU A 83 4.94 -10.38 -3.77
CA LEU A 83 6.13 -9.53 -3.65
C LEU A 83 6.54 -9.35 -2.18
N LEU A 84 5.58 -9.11 -1.28
CA LEU A 84 5.83 -8.94 0.15
C LEU A 84 6.35 -10.20 0.82
N GLN A 85 5.81 -11.36 0.46
CA GLN A 85 6.26 -12.66 0.96
C GLN A 85 7.69 -12.96 0.51
N SER A 86 8.05 -12.58 -0.72
CA SER A 86 9.38 -12.82 -1.29
C SER A 86 10.42 -11.80 -0.79
N HIS A 87 9.98 -10.60 -0.40
CA HIS A 87 10.82 -9.49 0.02
C HIS A 87 10.30 -8.85 1.32
N PRO A 88 10.66 -9.42 2.49
CA PRO A 88 10.14 -8.97 3.79
C PRO A 88 10.39 -7.49 4.10
N HIS A 89 11.48 -6.91 3.61
CA HIS A 89 11.81 -5.50 3.80
C HIS A 89 10.80 -4.53 3.16
N PHE A 90 10.03 -4.97 2.15
CA PHE A 90 8.92 -4.17 1.62
C PHE A 90 7.74 -4.14 2.60
N ALA A 91 7.51 -5.22 3.36
CA ALA A 91 6.48 -5.24 4.39
C ALA A 91 6.78 -4.22 5.49
N ASP A 92 8.05 -4.06 5.88
CA ASP A 92 8.49 -3.03 6.82
C ASP A 92 8.18 -1.61 6.32
N GLN A 93 8.45 -1.34 5.04
CA GLN A 93 8.19 -0.04 4.42
C GLN A 93 6.70 0.29 4.36
N ILE A 94 5.87 -0.70 3.97
CA ILE A 94 4.41 -0.52 3.92
C ILE A 94 3.85 -0.32 5.33
N GLU A 95 4.31 -1.10 6.31
CA GLU A 95 3.88 -0.95 7.69
C GLU A 95 4.25 0.44 8.25
N ALA A 96 5.43 0.95 7.92
CA ALA A 96 5.83 2.31 8.25
C ALA A 96 4.93 3.35 7.58
N GLY A 97 4.52 3.13 6.33
CA GLY A 97 3.53 3.95 5.63
C GLY A 97 2.16 3.95 6.29
N ILE A 98 1.66 2.77 6.69
CA ILE A 98 0.39 2.62 7.42
C ILE A 98 0.42 3.36 8.77
N LYS A 99 1.59 3.46 9.42
CA LYS A 99 1.74 4.21 10.68
C LYS A 99 1.79 5.74 10.48
N LYS A 100 2.12 6.21 9.27
CA LYS A 100 2.26 7.64 8.93
C LYS A 100 0.95 8.26 8.39
N GLY A 101 0.12 7.47 7.71
CA GLY A 101 -1.18 7.88 7.16
C GLY A 101 -2.26 7.95 8.22
#